data_AF-A0A2D7FGH9-F1
#
_entry.id   AF-A0A2D7FGH9-F1
#
_cell.length_a   1.000
_cell.length_b   1.000
_cell.length_c   1.000
_cell.angle_alpha   90.00
_cell.angle_beta   90.00
_cell.angle_gamma   90.00
#
_symmetry.space_group_name_H-M   'P 1'
#
loop_
_entity.id
_entity.type
_entity.pdbx_description
1 polymer ?
#
loop_
_entity_poly.entity_id
_entity_poly.type
_entity_poly.pdbx_seq_one_letter_code
_entity_poly.pdbx_strand_id
1 'polypeptide(L)'
;MVRGSTSRLIFLDSRVNTHGDRTKILVPSHPFSAVGQERIALTLLQFSMRRTWYNVNPTNNTGYVEVDGTLHEFQIKPGVYHTFAAREAGSLTDALNVALAEAVATTDRVQSIEAVHDATSRLFTVIVTPQAGERPVVKLKLFAIKTGVLPTGVSLNGGFNDVHQILGGIPSRSSSETVDSFTSDIGDGGQTILTGYYPASLNTLDAIYIHLTALETGNFMSTGHDVRVKDDVRLVESSLYARIPFARSSFDEVHEVITYTDAGGDQFQAFPLRKNLEQLELRVTDSSGRSLAQLDPTQGDHGLMAWQAVLRFDLFKPPPRPGPVVGIKTDHPPTL
;
A
#
# COMPACT_ATOMS: atom_id res chain seq x y z
N MET A 1 -20.25 -25.03 -6.89
CA MET A 1 -21.52 -24.25 -6.77
C MET A 1 -21.84 -23.68 -8.13
N VAL A 2 -23.10 -23.39 -8.42
CA VAL A 2 -23.51 -22.77 -9.70
C VAL A 2 -24.13 -21.41 -9.38
N ARG A 3 -23.88 -20.40 -10.22
CA ARG A 3 -24.55 -19.10 -10.09
C ARG A 3 -26.06 -19.32 -10.19
N GLY A 4 -26.80 -18.83 -9.20
CA GLY A 4 -28.26 -18.88 -9.20
C GLY A 4 -28.86 -17.83 -10.15
N SER A 5 -30.19 -17.80 -10.22
CA SER A 5 -30.94 -16.85 -11.05
C SER A 5 -31.04 -15.44 -10.45
N THR A 6 -30.72 -15.29 -9.16
CA THR A 6 -30.80 -14.00 -8.48
C THR A 6 -29.49 -13.25 -8.62
N SER A 7 -29.52 -12.16 -9.39
CA SER A 7 -28.42 -11.19 -9.51
C SER A 7 -28.97 -9.77 -9.40
N ARG A 8 -28.22 -8.89 -8.73
CA ARG A 8 -28.58 -7.48 -8.50
C ARG A 8 -27.35 -6.59 -8.64
N LEU A 9 -27.53 -5.41 -9.20
CA LEU A 9 -26.50 -4.37 -9.25
C LEU A 9 -26.67 -3.43 -8.05
N ILE A 10 -25.55 -3.06 -7.45
CA ILE A 10 -25.46 -2.09 -6.36
C ILE A 10 -24.55 -0.95 -6.84
N PHE A 11 -25.12 0.24 -6.96
CA PHE A 11 -24.38 1.45 -7.33
C PHE A 11 -23.99 2.18 -6.05
N LEU A 12 -22.68 2.41 -5.88
CA LEU A 12 -22.11 3.02 -4.70
C LEU A 12 -21.46 4.35 -5.07
N ASP A 13 -21.76 5.39 -4.29
CA ASP A 13 -21.08 6.69 -4.34
C ASP A 13 -20.66 7.06 -2.92
N SER A 14 -19.35 7.18 -2.71
CA SER A 14 -18.81 7.49 -1.39
C SER A 14 -18.76 8.98 -1.07
N ARG A 15 -19.26 9.87 -1.94
CA ARG A 15 -19.39 11.31 -1.60
C ARG A 15 -20.32 11.54 -0.42
N VAL A 16 -21.22 10.59 -0.16
CA VAL A 16 -22.16 10.60 0.96
C VAL A 16 -21.83 9.39 1.84
N ASN A 17 -22.00 9.54 3.16
CA ASN A 17 -21.74 8.48 4.16
C ASN A 17 -20.27 8.05 4.31
N THR A 18 -19.33 8.90 3.91
CA THR A 18 -17.91 8.76 4.27
C THR A 18 -17.66 9.34 5.65
N HIS A 19 -16.93 8.57 6.47
CA HIS A 19 -16.42 9.00 7.76
C HIS A 19 -14.92 8.69 7.78
N GLY A 20 -14.09 9.72 7.63
CA GLY A 20 -12.65 9.57 7.41
C GLY A 20 -12.35 8.82 6.11
N ASP A 21 -11.77 7.63 6.22
CA ASP A 21 -11.37 6.78 5.08
C ASP A 21 -12.33 5.61 4.81
N ARG A 22 -13.47 5.58 5.51
CA ARG A 22 -14.45 4.50 5.42
C ARG A 22 -15.77 5.00 4.88
N THR A 23 -16.39 4.17 4.05
CA THR A 23 -17.73 4.41 3.51
C THR A 23 -18.66 3.34 4.03
N LYS A 24 -19.69 3.77 4.76
CA LYS A 24 -20.69 2.88 5.36
C LYS A 24 -22.02 3.05 4.64
N ILE A 25 -22.55 1.94 4.11
CA ILE A 25 -23.79 1.93 3.35
C ILE A 25 -24.71 0.87 3.95
N LEU A 26 -25.91 1.30 4.34
CA LEU A 26 -26.95 0.39 4.83
C LEU A 26 -27.64 -0.26 3.63
N VAL A 27 -27.76 -1.58 3.70
CA VAL A 27 -28.33 -2.40 2.63
C VAL A 27 -29.68 -2.95 3.11
N PRO A 28 -30.77 -2.84 2.32
CA PRO A 28 -32.05 -3.42 2.71
C PRO A 28 -31.89 -4.94 2.89
N SER A 29 -32.16 -5.47 4.08
CA SER A 29 -31.83 -6.87 4.42
C SER A 29 -32.55 -7.91 3.55
N HIS A 30 -33.83 -7.66 3.20
CA HIS A 30 -34.64 -8.64 2.47
C HIS A 30 -34.07 -9.03 1.08
N PRO A 31 -33.70 -8.09 0.19
CA PRO A 31 -33.15 -8.43 -1.13
C PRO A 31 -31.72 -8.98 -1.12
N PHE A 32 -30.96 -8.82 -0.02
CA PHE A 32 -29.54 -9.19 0.07
C PHE A 32 -29.29 -10.26 1.12
N SER A 33 -30.09 -11.33 1.06
CA SER A 33 -29.98 -12.49 1.94
C SER A 33 -29.88 -13.79 1.15
N ALA A 34 -29.30 -14.81 1.77
CA ALA A 34 -29.14 -16.16 1.26
C ALA A 34 -29.84 -17.15 2.20
N VAL A 35 -30.55 -18.13 1.65
CA VAL A 35 -31.27 -19.13 2.44
C VAL A 35 -30.63 -20.52 2.31
N GLY A 36 -30.73 -21.31 3.38
CA GLY A 36 -30.19 -22.67 3.43
C GLY A 36 -28.71 -22.75 3.02
N GLN A 37 -28.43 -23.51 1.96
CA GLN A 37 -27.08 -23.79 1.46
C GLN A 37 -26.58 -22.78 0.42
N GLU A 38 -27.34 -21.72 0.14
CA GLU A 38 -26.93 -20.68 -0.80
C GLU A 38 -25.79 -19.84 -0.24
N ARG A 39 -24.95 -19.28 -1.11
CA ARG A 39 -23.87 -18.36 -0.73
C ARG A 39 -23.99 -17.05 -1.47
N ILE A 40 -23.65 -15.98 -0.78
CA ILE A 40 -23.57 -14.65 -1.37
C ILE A 40 -22.21 -14.51 -2.05
N ALA A 41 -22.20 -13.93 -3.24
CA ALA A 41 -21.00 -13.45 -3.90
C ALA A 41 -21.16 -11.97 -4.23
N LEU A 42 -20.13 -11.18 -3.93
CA LEU A 42 -20.04 -9.77 -4.30
C LEU A 42 -18.94 -9.64 -5.35
N THR A 43 -19.27 -9.16 -6.54
CA THR A 43 -18.32 -8.98 -7.65
C THR A 43 -18.17 -7.51 -7.98
N LEU A 44 -16.95 -6.99 -8.05
CA LEU A 44 -16.70 -5.61 -8.43
C LEU A 44 -16.75 -5.53 -9.96
N LEU A 45 -17.69 -4.77 -10.51
CA LEU A 45 -17.82 -4.59 -11.96
C LEU A 45 -17.13 -3.32 -12.44
N GLN A 46 -17.17 -2.25 -11.64
CA GLN A 46 -16.59 -0.97 -12.00
C GLN A 46 -16.12 -0.24 -10.76
N PHE A 47 -15.03 0.51 -10.88
CA PHE A 47 -14.55 1.43 -9.86
C PHE A 47 -13.96 2.68 -10.50
N SER A 48 -14.14 3.82 -9.85
CA SER A 48 -13.55 5.10 -10.26
C SER A 48 -13.20 5.95 -9.04
N MET A 49 -12.00 6.52 -9.00
CA MET A 49 -11.55 7.43 -7.96
C MET A 49 -10.55 8.45 -8.54
N ARG A 50 -10.63 9.70 -8.11
CA ARG A 50 -9.60 10.69 -8.46
C ARG A 50 -8.37 10.53 -7.59
N ARG A 51 -7.18 10.68 -8.18
CA ARG A 51 -5.92 10.67 -7.45
C ARG A 51 -5.69 12.05 -6.83
N THR A 52 -5.90 12.17 -5.53
CA THR A 52 -5.87 13.44 -4.78
C THR A 52 -4.82 13.47 -3.67
N TRP A 53 -3.77 12.64 -3.81
CA TRP A 53 -2.67 12.53 -2.86
C TRP A 53 -1.31 12.68 -3.57
N TYR A 54 -0.31 13.08 -2.79
CA TYR A 54 1.07 13.23 -3.25
C TYR A 54 1.78 11.89 -3.40
N ASN A 55 2.69 11.80 -4.39
CA ASN A 55 3.54 10.62 -4.57
C ASN A 55 4.62 10.52 -3.49
N VAL A 56 5.10 11.67 -2.98
CA VAL A 56 5.83 11.74 -1.70
C VAL A 56 4.89 12.34 -0.65
N ASN A 57 4.63 11.58 0.41
CA ASN A 57 3.66 11.90 1.45
C ASN A 57 4.17 11.38 2.81
N PRO A 58 3.46 11.61 3.93
CA PRO A 58 3.96 11.26 5.25
C PRO A 58 4.36 9.79 5.44
N THR A 59 3.82 8.85 4.65
CA THR A 59 4.12 7.42 4.80
C THR A 59 5.37 6.95 4.04
N ASN A 60 5.99 7.82 3.22
CA ASN A 60 7.14 7.46 2.39
C ASN A 60 8.21 8.56 2.28
N ASN A 61 8.27 9.49 3.23
CA ASN A 61 9.14 10.67 3.17
C ASN A 61 10.16 10.84 4.29
N THR A 62 10.22 9.94 5.28
CA THR A 62 11.06 10.12 6.48
C THR A 62 12.16 9.07 6.55
N GLY A 63 13.41 9.51 6.65
CA GLY A 63 14.58 8.66 6.90
C GLY A 63 15.54 9.31 7.91
N TYR A 64 16.69 8.67 8.15
CA TYR A 64 17.66 9.14 9.14
C TYR A 64 19.09 9.11 8.61
N VAL A 65 19.85 10.14 8.95
CA VAL A 65 21.32 10.17 8.85
C VAL A 65 21.87 9.84 10.23
N GLU A 66 22.60 8.74 10.37
CA GLU A 66 23.32 8.40 11.59
C GLU A 66 24.72 9.03 11.54
N VAL A 67 25.06 9.85 12.53
CA VAL A 67 26.38 10.44 12.70
C VAL A 67 26.92 9.97 14.05
N ASP A 68 27.93 9.10 14.02
CA ASP A 68 28.60 8.52 15.20
C ASP A 68 27.62 7.88 16.21
N GLY A 69 26.61 7.19 15.68
CA GLY A 69 25.59 6.50 16.47
C GLY A 69 24.40 7.38 16.89
N THR A 70 24.39 8.67 16.55
CA THR A 70 23.25 9.56 16.77
C THR A 70 22.42 9.67 15.49
N LEU A 71 21.10 9.42 15.58
CA LEU A 71 20.18 9.52 14.45
C LEU A 71 19.64 10.94 14.31
N HIS A 72 19.79 11.49 13.11
CA HIS A 72 19.24 12.78 12.68
C HIS A 72 18.15 12.53 11.64
N GLU A 73 16.90 12.87 11.96
CA GLU A 73 15.77 12.69 11.05
C GLU A 73 15.88 13.68 9.88
N PHE A 74 15.73 13.19 8.65
CA PHE A 74 15.45 14.02 7.48
C PHE A 74 14.05 13.70 6.97
N GLN A 75 13.33 14.74 6.57
CA GLN A 75 11.99 14.59 6.02
C GLN A 75 11.89 15.27 4.66
N ILE A 76 11.71 14.47 3.60
CA ILE A 76 11.44 14.99 2.26
C ILE A 76 10.07 15.66 2.31
N LYS A 77 9.99 16.93 1.89
CA LYS A 77 8.72 17.66 1.92
C LYS A 77 7.66 16.91 1.08
N PRO A 78 6.45 16.64 1.63
CA PRO A 78 5.37 16.07 0.84
C PRO A 78 5.05 16.92 -0.39
N GLY A 79 4.86 16.28 -1.54
CA GLY A 79 4.62 16.98 -2.80
C GLY A 79 4.55 16.05 -4.00
N VAL A 80 4.20 16.62 -5.15
CA VAL A 80 4.18 15.91 -6.43
C VAL A 80 5.53 16.09 -7.14
N TYR A 81 6.34 15.04 -7.21
CA TYR A 81 7.65 15.05 -7.85
C TYR A 81 7.63 14.24 -9.15
N HIS A 82 8.01 14.86 -10.27
CA HIS A 82 7.94 14.23 -11.60
C HIS A 82 9.30 13.84 -12.18
N THR A 83 10.39 14.26 -11.54
CA THR A 83 11.74 14.11 -12.07
C THR A 83 12.78 13.98 -10.95
N PHE A 84 13.91 13.33 -11.28
CA PHE A 84 15.11 13.27 -10.45
C PHE A 84 16.19 14.29 -10.90
N ALA A 85 15.90 15.10 -11.93
CA ALA A 85 16.87 16.04 -12.48
C ALA A 85 17.40 16.99 -11.40
N ALA A 86 18.71 16.95 -11.19
CA ALA A 86 19.37 17.81 -10.22
C ALA A 86 19.17 19.28 -10.60
N ARG A 87 18.92 20.14 -9.60
CA ARG A 87 18.80 21.61 -9.74
C ARG A 87 17.61 22.12 -10.57
N GLU A 88 16.67 21.25 -10.90
CA GLU A 88 15.35 21.67 -11.36
C GLU A 88 14.46 21.94 -10.14
N ALA A 89 13.89 23.14 -10.06
CA ALA A 89 13.02 23.51 -8.96
C ALA A 89 11.81 22.54 -8.89
N GLY A 90 11.62 21.90 -7.74
CA GLY A 90 10.57 20.89 -7.57
C GLY A 90 10.95 19.48 -8.01
N SER A 91 12.23 19.18 -8.25
CA SER A 91 12.71 17.80 -8.39
C SER A 91 12.84 17.11 -7.04
N LEU A 92 12.76 15.77 -7.04
CA LEU A 92 12.91 14.98 -5.82
C LEU A 92 14.32 15.11 -5.24
N THR A 93 15.34 15.20 -6.09
CA THR A 93 16.74 15.35 -5.70
C THR A 93 16.98 16.67 -4.97
N ASP A 94 16.38 17.77 -5.44
CA ASP A 94 16.46 19.08 -4.78
C ASP A 94 15.78 19.05 -3.39
N ALA A 95 14.56 18.50 -3.32
CA ALA A 95 13.85 18.35 -2.04
C ALA A 95 14.58 17.44 -1.05
N LEU A 96 15.23 16.38 -1.53
CA LEU A 96 16.08 15.51 -0.70
C LEU A 96 17.31 16.25 -0.18
N ASN A 97 17.98 17.06 -1.01
CA ASN A 97 19.13 17.86 -0.60
C ASN A 97 18.79 18.86 0.50
N VAL A 98 17.64 19.54 0.38
CA VAL A 98 17.14 20.44 1.42
C VAL A 98 16.92 19.67 2.73
N ALA A 99 16.21 18.53 2.68
CA ALA A 99 15.92 17.72 3.85
C ALA A 99 17.19 17.16 4.54
N LEU A 100 18.17 16.71 3.75
CA LEU A 100 19.44 16.21 4.27
C LEU A 100 20.27 17.33 4.91
N ALA A 101 20.35 18.50 4.27
CA ALA A 101 21.04 19.65 4.83
C ALA A 101 20.43 20.11 6.16
N GLU A 102 19.09 20.13 6.27
CA GLU A 102 18.39 20.44 7.52
C GLU A 102 18.70 19.42 8.64
N ALA A 103 18.72 18.12 8.31
CA ALA A 103 19.00 17.07 9.29
C ALA A 103 20.39 17.18 9.92
N VAL A 104 21.40 17.55 9.12
CA VAL A 104 22.78 17.68 9.59
C VAL A 104 23.16 19.10 10.01
N ALA A 105 22.29 20.10 9.85
CA ALA A 105 22.57 21.49 10.22
C ALA A 105 22.92 21.68 11.70
N THR A 106 22.53 20.72 12.55
CA THR A 106 22.78 20.74 14.00
C THR A 106 24.03 19.97 14.43
N THR A 107 24.68 19.24 13.52
CA THR A 107 25.97 18.57 13.81
C THR A 107 27.12 19.47 13.37
N ASP A 108 28.11 19.65 14.25
CA ASP A 108 29.35 20.36 13.98
C ASP A 108 30.40 19.51 13.25
N ARG A 109 30.10 18.23 13.00
CA ARG A 109 31.04 17.26 12.41
C ARG A 109 30.89 17.09 10.90
N VAL A 110 29.75 17.50 10.33
CA VAL A 110 29.46 17.40 8.91
C VAL A 110 29.39 18.80 8.32
N GLN A 111 30.24 19.09 7.34
CA GLN A 111 30.26 20.38 6.66
C GLN A 111 29.12 20.48 5.64
N SER A 112 28.89 19.42 4.87
CA SER A 112 27.82 19.36 3.88
C SER A 112 27.41 17.92 3.59
N ILE A 113 26.18 17.77 3.10
CA ILE A 113 25.62 16.51 2.63
C ILE A 113 24.82 16.80 1.36
N GLU A 114 25.06 16.01 0.31
CA GLU A 114 24.41 16.18 -0.99
C GLU A 114 24.07 14.81 -1.60
N ALA A 115 22.82 14.61 -1.95
CA ALA A 115 22.33 13.54 -2.80
C ALA A 115 22.45 13.91 -4.28
N VAL A 116 23.02 12.98 -5.03
CA VAL A 116 23.17 13.01 -6.49
C VAL A 116 22.44 11.80 -7.06
N HIS A 117 21.59 12.02 -8.04
CA HIS A 117 20.93 10.94 -8.78
C HIS A 117 21.65 10.70 -10.11
N ASP A 118 22.09 9.47 -10.37
CA ASP A 118 22.58 9.08 -11.69
C ASP A 118 21.43 8.60 -12.57
N ALA A 119 21.17 9.28 -13.67
CA ALA A 119 20.13 8.92 -14.63
C ALA A 119 20.34 7.55 -15.29
N THR A 120 21.58 7.07 -15.37
CA THR A 120 21.93 5.81 -16.05
C THR A 120 21.66 4.61 -15.15
N SER A 121 22.28 4.56 -13.97
CA SER A 121 22.06 3.50 -12.99
C SER A 121 20.73 3.64 -12.23
N ARG A 122 20.14 4.85 -12.26
CA ARG A 122 18.97 5.25 -11.48
C ARG A 122 19.19 5.19 -9.97
N LEU A 123 20.43 5.21 -9.51
CA LEU A 123 20.78 5.16 -8.10
C LEU A 123 20.94 6.56 -7.52
N PHE A 124 20.65 6.69 -6.23
CA PHE A 124 21.11 7.82 -5.44
C PHE A 124 22.47 7.54 -4.82
N THR A 125 23.35 8.53 -4.90
CA THR A 125 24.60 8.59 -4.16
C THR A 125 24.57 9.82 -3.26
N VAL A 126 24.71 9.62 -1.95
CA VAL A 126 24.79 10.70 -0.96
C VAL A 126 26.25 10.90 -0.59
N ILE A 127 26.76 12.10 -0.84
CA ILE A 127 28.14 12.50 -0.58
C ILE A 127 28.13 13.35 0.69
N VAL A 128 28.87 12.92 1.70
CA VAL A 128 29.00 13.60 2.98
C VAL A 128 30.41 14.16 3.07
N THR A 129 30.53 15.48 3.21
CA THR A 129 31.80 16.16 3.43
C THR A 129 31.96 16.43 4.92
N PRO A 130 32.99 15.87 5.59
CA PRO A 130 33.21 16.12 7.00
C PRO A 130 33.70 17.55 7.25
N GLN A 131 33.50 18.04 8.46
CA GLN A 131 34.13 19.27 8.92
C GLN A 131 35.67 19.12 8.90
N ALA A 132 36.39 20.21 8.67
CA ALA A 132 37.85 20.17 8.61
C ALA A 132 38.47 19.56 9.88
N GLY A 133 39.24 18.47 9.72
CA GLY A 133 39.87 17.75 10.82
C GLY A 133 39.01 16.64 11.44
N GLU A 134 37.74 16.55 11.06
CA GLU A 134 36.81 15.52 11.54
C GLU A 134 36.78 14.30 10.63
N ARG A 135 36.39 13.16 11.21
CA ARG A 135 36.16 11.88 10.50
C ARG A 135 34.95 11.15 11.12
N PRO A 136 33.74 11.72 11.00
CA PRO A 136 32.55 11.10 11.54
C PRO A 136 32.25 9.79 10.80
N VAL A 137 31.72 8.81 11.51
CA VAL A 137 31.11 7.63 10.88
C VAL A 137 29.68 8.00 10.50
N VAL A 138 29.41 8.11 9.21
CA VAL A 138 28.09 8.50 8.70
C VAL A 138 27.42 7.35 7.97
N LYS A 139 26.15 7.10 8.28
CA LYS A 139 25.34 6.03 7.66
C LYS A 139 23.94 6.54 7.37
N LEU A 140 23.30 5.98 6.34
CA LEU A 140 21.87 6.20 6.11
C LEU A 140 21.06 5.06 6.72
N LYS A 141 20.01 5.39 7.47
CA LYS A 141 19.10 4.43 8.10
C LYS A 141 17.67 4.72 7.68
N LEU A 142 17.06 3.76 7.01
CA LEU A 142 15.67 3.78 6.57
C LEU A 142 14.92 2.66 7.30
N PHE A 143 13.78 2.95 7.93
CA PHE A 143 13.08 1.99 8.76
C PHE A 143 11.71 1.59 8.18
N ALA A 144 11.42 0.30 8.27
CA ALA A 144 10.12 -0.30 7.96
C ALA A 144 9.73 -1.29 9.06
N ILE A 145 9.80 -0.84 10.31
CA ILE A 145 9.53 -1.63 11.52
C ILE A 145 8.02 -1.61 11.81
N LYS A 146 7.35 -2.75 11.57
CA LYS A 146 5.90 -2.89 11.88
C LYS A 146 5.62 -3.09 13.37
N THR A 147 6.52 -3.74 14.10
CA THR A 147 6.29 -4.20 15.48
C THR A 147 7.52 -4.06 16.34
N GLY A 148 7.33 -3.81 17.63
CA GLY A 148 8.40 -3.70 18.62
C GLY A 148 8.66 -2.27 19.07
N VAL A 149 9.64 -2.10 19.96
CA VAL A 149 10.07 -0.78 20.43
C VAL A 149 10.94 -0.16 19.34
N LEU A 150 10.65 1.09 18.95
CA LEU A 150 11.47 1.80 17.96
C LEU A 150 12.85 2.16 18.54
N PRO A 151 13.91 2.21 17.73
CA PRO A 151 15.22 2.68 18.18
C PRO A 151 15.13 4.10 18.75
N THR A 152 16.00 4.43 19.71
CA THR A 152 16.08 5.78 20.28
C THR A 152 16.35 6.80 19.18
N GLY A 153 15.57 7.89 19.16
CA GLY A 153 15.68 8.95 18.15
C GLY A 153 14.84 8.71 16.89
N VAL A 154 14.18 7.56 16.75
CA VAL A 154 13.26 7.28 15.64
C VAL A 154 11.85 7.73 16.00
N SER A 155 11.28 8.63 15.21
CA SER A 155 9.88 9.05 15.32
C SER A 155 8.92 7.92 14.95
N LEU A 156 7.68 8.01 15.44
CA LEU A 156 6.64 7.03 15.12
C LEU A 156 6.38 6.95 13.60
N ASN A 157 6.43 8.09 12.91
CA ASN A 157 6.21 8.16 11.47
C ASN A 157 7.41 7.64 10.66
N GLY A 158 8.63 7.89 11.14
CA GLY A 158 9.83 7.38 10.49
C GLY A 158 10.12 5.90 10.79
N GLY A 159 9.55 5.33 11.84
CA GLY A 159 9.74 3.92 12.21
C GLY A 159 9.13 2.92 11.22
N PHE A 160 7.96 3.25 10.64
CA PHE A 160 7.32 2.47 9.58
C PHE A 160 7.06 3.34 8.35
N ASN A 161 8.10 3.51 7.52
CA ASN A 161 8.10 4.43 6.39
C ASN A 161 8.63 3.76 5.10
N ASP A 162 8.00 4.07 3.96
CA ASP A 162 8.38 3.51 2.66
C ASP A 162 9.41 4.33 1.90
N VAL A 163 10.09 5.29 2.56
CA VAL A 163 11.16 6.09 1.94
C VAL A 163 12.25 5.23 1.30
N HIS A 164 12.47 4.01 1.79
CA HIS A 164 13.43 3.06 1.23
C HIS A 164 13.10 2.66 -0.22
N GLN A 165 11.81 2.63 -0.58
CA GLN A 165 11.37 2.38 -1.96
C GLN A 165 11.57 3.62 -2.85
N ILE A 166 11.50 4.82 -2.27
CA ILE A 166 11.78 6.08 -2.98
C ILE A 166 13.28 6.20 -3.27
N LEU A 167 14.12 5.97 -2.26
CA LEU A 167 15.57 6.17 -2.34
C LEU A 167 16.34 4.95 -2.88
N GLY A 168 15.71 3.78 -2.95
CA GLY A 168 16.37 2.55 -3.39
C GLY A 168 17.32 1.93 -2.36
N GLY A 169 17.02 2.11 -1.07
CA GLY A 169 17.81 1.58 0.05
C GLY A 169 17.25 0.28 0.64
N ILE A 170 18.04 -0.38 1.48
CA ILE A 170 17.59 -1.55 2.26
C ILE A 170 16.95 -1.08 3.58
N PRO A 171 15.68 -1.40 3.87
CA PRO A 171 15.06 -1.00 5.12
C PRO A 171 15.46 -1.89 6.29
N SER A 172 15.62 -1.29 7.46
CA SER A 172 15.65 -1.99 8.74
C SER A 172 14.23 -2.39 9.14
N ARG A 173 13.97 -3.70 9.28
CA ARG A 173 12.65 -4.24 9.65
C ARG A 173 12.54 -4.65 11.12
N SER A 174 13.67 -4.66 11.84
CA SER A 174 13.75 -4.94 13.27
C SER A 174 14.47 -3.80 13.98
N SER A 175 14.05 -3.50 15.20
CA SER A 175 14.75 -2.52 16.05
C SER A 175 15.99 -3.08 16.73
N SER A 176 16.11 -4.41 16.85
CA SER A 176 17.29 -5.06 17.44
C SER A 176 18.46 -5.18 16.46
N GLU A 177 18.18 -5.15 15.17
CA GLU A 177 19.15 -5.38 14.09
C GLU A 177 18.92 -4.32 13.02
N THR A 178 19.50 -3.14 13.23
CA THR A 178 19.47 -2.08 12.21
C THR A 178 20.51 -2.37 11.13
N VAL A 179 20.10 -2.21 9.89
CA VAL A 179 20.93 -2.40 8.70
C VAL A 179 21.33 -1.04 8.15
N ASP A 180 22.53 -0.94 7.60
CA ASP A 180 22.96 0.24 6.85
C ASP A 180 22.23 0.24 5.51
N SER A 181 21.39 1.24 5.27
CA SER A 181 20.48 1.23 4.13
C SER A 181 21.17 1.44 2.79
N PHE A 182 22.40 1.95 2.81
CA PHE A 182 23.25 2.30 1.67
C PHE A 182 24.64 1.69 1.90
N THR A 183 25.35 1.34 0.83
CA THR A 183 26.78 0.97 0.94
C THR A 183 27.60 2.21 1.27
N SER A 184 28.65 2.05 2.07
CA SER A 184 29.53 3.16 2.43
C SER A 184 30.93 2.94 1.87
N ASP A 185 31.44 3.95 1.17
CA ASP A 185 32.81 4.03 0.69
C ASP A 185 33.45 5.35 1.14
N ILE A 186 34.79 5.39 1.13
CA ILE A 186 35.56 6.61 1.42
C ILE A 186 36.00 7.21 0.10
N GLY A 187 35.52 8.42 -0.18
CA GLY A 187 35.90 9.21 -1.35
C GLY A 187 37.18 10.02 -1.15
N ASP A 188 37.58 10.72 -2.20
CA ASP A 188 38.72 11.63 -2.15
C ASP A 188 38.49 12.75 -1.11
N GLY A 189 39.57 13.18 -0.45
CA GLY A 189 39.48 14.22 0.59
C GLY A 189 38.82 13.78 1.90
N GLY A 190 38.55 12.47 2.09
CA GLY A 190 37.95 11.94 3.31
C GLY A 190 36.42 12.03 3.34
N GLN A 191 35.78 12.26 2.19
CA GLN A 191 34.33 12.22 2.06
C GLN A 191 33.79 10.82 2.33
N THR A 192 32.60 10.71 2.92
CA THR A 192 31.84 9.47 2.96
C THR A 192 30.88 9.44 1.78
N ILE A 193 30.97 8.40 0.96
CA ILE A 193 30.09 8.19 -0.20
C ILE A 193 29.13 7.06 0.15
N LEU A 194 27.85 7.37 0.24
CA LEU A 194 26.79 6.41 0.51
C LEU A 194 26.04 6.11 -0.80
N THR A 195 26.05 4.87 -1.27
CA THR A 195 25.38 4.51 -2.53
C THR A 195 24.18 3.59 -2.31
N GLY A 196 23.07 3.89 -2.97
CA GLY A 196 21.84 3.08 -2.90
C GLY A 196 22.04 1.71 -3.53
N TYR A 197 21.33 0.71 -3.03
CA TYR A 197 21.41 -0.66 -3.56
C TYR A 197 20.56 -0.86 -4.82
N TYR A 198 19.48 -0.11 -4.95
CA TYR A 198 18.46 -0.31 -5.97
C TYR A 198 18.06 1.00 -6.65
N PRO A 199 17.48 0.93 -7.87
CA PRO A 199 16.94 2.10 -8.55
C PRO A 199 15.93 2.87 -7.70
N ALA A 200 16.06 4.19 -7.69
CA ALA A 200 15.12 5.10 -7.08
C ALA A 200 13.75 5.06 -7.82
N SER A 201 12.71 5.40 -7.06
CA SER A 201 11.33 5.51 -7.56
C SER A 201 10.72 6.84 -7.16
N LEU A 202 9.90 7.41 -8.03
CA LEU A 202 9.11 8.61 -7.73
C LEU A 202 7.84 8.28 -6.92
N ASN A 203 7.48 7.01 -6.76
CA ASN A 203 6.27 6.63 -6.04
C ASN A 203 6.42 5.24 -5.40
N THR A 204 5.74 5.02 -4.28
CA THR A 204 5.67 3.72 -3.59
C THR A 204 4.36 2.97 -3.87
N LEU A 205 3.33 3.68 -4.33
CA LEU A 205 2.01 3.09 -4.63
C LEU A 205 1.90 2.63 -6.09
N ASP A 206 1.70 1.35 -6.33
CA ASP A 206 1.43 0.76 -7.65
C ASP A 206 -0.06 0.49 -7.91
N ALA A 207 -0.84 0.40 -6.83
CA ALA A 207 -2.26 0.09 -6.84
C ALA A 207 -2.95 0.72 -5.62
N ILE A 208 -4.28 0.84 -5.69
CA ILE A 208 -5.13 0.98 -4.51
C ILE A 208 -5.77 -0.36 -4.16
N TYR A 209 -6.08 -0.51 -2.89
CA TYR A 209 -6.66 -1.73 -2.34
C TYR A 209 -8.01 -1.40 -1.71
N ILE A 210 -9.03 -2.20 -2.03
CA ILE A 210 -10.38 -2.04 -1.48
C ILE A 210 -10.57 -3.13 -0.43
N HIS A 211 -10.97 -2.75 0.78
CA HIS A 211 -11.28 -3.67 1.86
C HIS A 211 -12.77 -3.67 2.18
N LEU A 212 -13.33 -4.85 2.44
CA LEU A 212 -14.62 -5.03 3.11
C LEU A 212 -14.37 -5.17 4.61
N THR A 213 -14.57 -4.07 5.36
CA THR A 213 -14.12 -3.97 6.76
C THR A 213 -14.99 -4.79 7.73
N ALA A 214 -16.27 -4.95 7.42
CA ALA A 214 -17.24 -5.64 8.27
C ALA A 214 -17.53 -7.10 7.85
N LEU A 215 -16.88 -7.58 6.78
CA LEU A 215 -17.14 -8.89 6.18
C LEU A 215 -15.83 -9.63 5.93
N GLU A 216 -15.74 -10.85 6.43
CA GLU A 216 -14.71 -11.80 5.99
C GLU A 216 -14.99 -12.15 4.53
N THR A 217 -14.02 -11.86 3.65
CA THR A 217 -14.21 -11.99 2.19
C THR A 217 -14.11 -13.43 1.71
N GLY A 218 -13.55 -14.33 2.53
CA GLY A 218 -13.10 -15.65 2.11
C GLY A 218 -11.79 -15.64 1.31
N ASN A 219 -11.19 -14.47 1.11
CA ASN A 219 -9.88 -14.32 0.46
C ASN A 219 -8.75 -14.40 1.49
N PHE A 220 -7.54 -14.66 1.00
CA PHE A 220 -6.32 -14.70 1.80
C PHE A 220 -5.32 -13.65 1.32
N MET A 221 -4.52 -13.13 2.23
CA MET A 221 -3.43 -12.20 1.93
C MET A 221 -2.15 -12.61 2.64
N SER A 222 -1.02 -12.19 2.10
CA SER A 222 0.24 -12.19 2.85
C SER A 222 0.17 -11.14 3.96
N THR A 223 0.90 -11.38 5.05
CA THR A 223 1.02 -10.47 6.19
C THR A 223 1.61 -9.09 5.84
N GLY A 224 2.29 -8.99 4.68
CA GLY A 224 2.79 -7.74 4.12
C GLY A 224 1.69 -6.69 3.89
N HIS A 225 0.47 -7.12 3.57
CA HIS A 225 -0.66 -6.24 3.22
C HIS A 225 -1.37 -5.57 4.41
N ASP A 226 -0.91 -5.81 5.63
CA ASP A 226 -1.48 -5.19 6.82
C ASP A 226 -0.35 -4.73 7.74
N VAL A 227 -0.36 -3.43 8.06
CA VAL A 227 0.57 -2.80 9.00
C VAL A 227 0.43 -3.36 10.42
N ARG A 228 -0.76 -3.86 10.79
CA ARG A 228 -1.05 -4.37 12.14
C ARG A 228 -0.66 -5.84 12.31
N VAL A 229 -0.38 -6.53 11.22
CA VAL A 229 0.01 -7.93 11.23
C VAL A 229 1.53 -8.00 11.11
N LYS A 230 2.15 -8.73 12.05
CA LYS A 230 3.58 -9.01 11.98
C LYS A 230 3.88 -9.79 10.70
N ASP A 231 4.95 -9.39 10.01
CA ASP A 231 5.43 -10.13 8.84
C ASP A 231 5.76 -11.58 9.22
N ASP A 232 5.19 -12.50 8.45
CA ASP A 232 5.26 -13.94 8.64
C ASP A 232 5.08 -14.64 7.28
N VAL A 233 5.58 -15.87 7.16
CA VAL A 233 5.55 -16.68 5.92
C VAL A 233 4.17 -17.27 5.61
N ARG A 234 3.23 -17.18 6.55
CA ARG A 234 1.86 -17.71 6.40
C ARG A 234 0.93 -16.72 5.72
N LEU A 235 -0.09 -17.26 5.03
CA LEU A 235 -1.25 -16.50 4.61
C LEU A 235 -2.22 -16.32 5.77
N VAL A 236 -2.91 -15.19 5.79
CA VAL A 236 -3.96 -14.86 6.75
C VAL A 236 -5.25 -14.54 6.00
N GLU A 237 -6.39 -14.72 6.65
CA GLU A 237 -7.67 -14.28 6.11
C GLU A 237 -7.66 -12.77 5.87
N SER A 238 -8.25 -12.36 4.75
CA SER A 238 -8.16 -10.99 4.27
C SER A 238 -9.52 -10.31 4.26
N SER A 239 -9.52 -9.03 4.62
CA SER A 239 -10.60 -8.10 4.28
C SER A 239 -10.46 -7.54 2.86
N LEU A 240 -9.36 -7.83 2.16
CA LEU A 240 -9.06 -7.32 0.83
C LEU A 240 -10.00 -7.93 -0.21
N TYR A 241 -10.67 -7.04 -0.91
CA TYR A 241 -11.69 -7.35 -1.89
C TYR A 241 -11.20 -7.17 -3.32
N ALA A 242 -10.48 -6.08 -3.59
CA ALA A 242 -9.94 -5.79 -4.91
C ALA A 242 -8.60 -5.08 -4.81
N ARG A 243 -7.72 -5.33 -5.79
CA ARG A 243 -6.48 -4.56 -6.03
C ARG A 243 -6.60 -3.91 -7.40
N ILE A 244 -6.70 -2.59 -7.44
CA ILE A 244 -6.84 -1.84 -8.70
C ILE A 244 -5.48 -1.21 -9.02
N PRO A 245 -4.74 -1.76 -10.00
CA PRO A 245 -3.44 -1.21 -10.38
C PRO A 245 -3.59 0.13 -11.09
N PHE A 246 -2.57 0.97 -10.96
CA PHE A 246 -2.49 2.19 -11.73
C PHE A 246 -1.95 1.91 -13.13
N ALA A 247 -2.47 2.62 -14.13
CA ALA A 247 -1.87 2.61 -15.46
C ALA A 247 -0.49 3.29 -15.48
N ARG A 248 -0.27 4.26 -14.56
CA ARG A 248 0.98 5.02 -14.40
C ARG A 248 1.32 5.20 -12.93
N SER A 249 2.61 5.11 -12.60
CA SER A 249 3.10 5.25 -11.24
C SER A 249 3.04 6.69 -10.74
N SER A 250 3.37 7.70 -11.55
CA SER A 250 3.27 9.12 -11.19
C SER A 250 1.92 9.72 -11.57
N PHE A 251 1.56 10.83 -10.91
CA PHE A 251 0.44 11.67 -11.32
C PHE A 251 0.75 12.33 -12.67
N ASP A 252 -0.27 12.39 -13.53
CA ASP A 252 -0.29 13.01 -14.85
C ASP A 252 -1.70 13.57 -15.04
N GLU A 253 -1.83 14.82 -15.47
CA GLU A 253 -3.12 15.51 -15.68
C GLU A 253 -4.03 14.73 -16.65
N VAL A 254 -3.45 13.98 -17.60
CA VAL A 254 -4.20 13.16 -18.55
C VAL A 254 -4.82 11.92 -17.87
N HIS A 255 -4.21 11.43 -16.79
CA HIS A 255 -4.58 10.19 -16.10
C HIS A 255 -4.89 10.42 -14.60
N GLU A 256 -5.57 11.53 -14.28
CA GLU A 256 -5.97 11.90 -12.92
C GLU A 256 -6.89 10.84 -12.26
N VAL A 257 -7.68 10.13 -13.06
CA VAL A 257 -8.72 9.21 -12.56
C VAL A 257 -8.23 7.76 -12.64
N ILE A 258 -8.28 7.07 -11.51
CA ILE A 258 -8.08 5.62 -11.41
C ILE A 258 -9.40 4.96 -11.78
N THR A 259 -9.40 4.14 -12.82
CA THR A 259 -10.59 3.44 -13.30
C THR A 259 -10.36 1.93 -13.41
N TYR A 260 -11.37 1.16 -13.06
CA TYR A 260 -11.45 -0.27 -13.32
C TYR A 260 -12.80 -0.61 -13.94
N THR A 261 -12.81 -1.54 -14.89
CA THR A 261 -14.02 -2.11 -15.49
C THR A 261 -13.76 -3.59 -15.74
N ASP A 262 -14.63 -4.45 -15.21
CA ASP A 262 -14.56 -5.89 -15.42
C ASP A 262 -14.89 -6.23 -16.87
N ALA A 263 -14.12 -7.14 -17.47
CA ALA A 263 -14.32 -7.61 -18.84
C ALA A 263 -15.29 -8.80 -18.93
N GLY A 264 -16.12 -9.01 -17.90
CA GLY A 264 -17.00 -10.18 -17.76
C GLY A 264 -16.30 -11.41 -17.17
N GLY A 265 -15.09 -11.23 -16.63
CA GLY A 265 -14.30 -12.30 -16.01
C GLY A 265 -14.57 -12.48 -14.53
N ASP A 266 -15.32 -11.57 -13.90
CA ASP A 266 -15.59 -11.54 -12.46
C ASP A 266 -14.30 -11.59 -11.63
N GLN A 267 -13.29 -10.82 -12.06
CA GLN A 267 -11.92 -10.92 -11.56
C GLN A 267 -11.82 -10.66 -10.04
N PHE A 268 -12.58 -9.70 -9.53
CA PHE A 268 -12.62 -9.37 -8.11
C PHE A 268 -13.95 -9.80 -7.51
N GLN A 269 -13.91 -10.92 -6.79
CA GLN A 269 -15.06 -11.51 -6.13
C GLN A 269 -14.74 -11.82 -4.67
N ALA A 270 -15.71 -11.58 -3.80
CA ALA A 270 -15.69 -12.01 -2.41
C ALA A 270 -16.90 -12.89 -2.13
N PHE A 271 -16.73 -13.86 -1.23
CA PHE A 271 -17.79 -14.73 -0.72
C PHE A 271 -17.97 -14.51 0.78
N PRO A 272 -18.68 -13.44 1.18
CA PRO A 272 -18.96 -13.19 2.58
C PRO A 272 -19.53 -14.42 3.28
N LEU A 273 -19.01 -14.75 4.47
CA LEU A 273 -19.52 -15.88 5.25
C LEU A 273 -20.94 -15.63 5.79
N ARG A 274 -21.34 -14.36 5.91
CA ARG A 274 -22.67 -13.97 6.38
C ARG A 274 -23.73 -14.29 5.34
N LYS A 275 -24.89 -14.75 5.82
CA LYS A 275 -26.07 -15.06 5.00
C LYS A 275 -27.00 -13.87 4.79
N ASN A 276 -26.77 -12.76 5.48
CA ASN A 276 -27.54 -11.53 5.35
C ASN A 276 -26.57 -10.34 5.29
N LEU A 277 -26.77 -9.46 4.31
CA LEU A 277 -26.04 -8.20 4.18
C LEU A 277 -26.95 -7.05 4.64
N GLU A 278 -26.70 -6.56 5.85
CA GLU A 278 -27.39 -5.39 6.42
C GLU A 278 -26.59 -4.10 6.21
N GLN A 279 -25.26 -4.24 6.11
CA GLN A 279 -24.34 -3.12 5.96
C GLN A 279 -23.16 -3.55 5.09
N LEU A 280 -22.73 -2.64 4.20
CA LEU A 280 -21.44 -2.70 3.52
C LEU A 280 -20.56 -1.58 4.09
N GLU A 281 -19.37 -1.94 4.55
CA GLU A 281 -18.34 -0.98 4.98
C GLU A 281 -17.10 -1.20 4.14
N LEU A 282 -16.81 -0.21 3.28
CA LEU A 282 -15.68 -0.25 2.36
C LEU A 282 -14.62 0.75 2.78
N ARG A 283 -13.35 0.39 2.58
CA ARG A 283 -12.20 1.25 2.85
C ARG A 283 -11.21 1.14 1.71
N VAL A 284 -10.67 2.27 1.25
CA VAL A 284 -9.60 2.31 0.24
C VAL A 284 -8.28 2.59 0.93
N THR A 285 -7.28 1.74 0.67
CA THR A 285 -6.00 1.74 1.36
C THR A 285 -4.83 1.65 0.38
N ASP A 286 -3.64 1.88 0.91
CA ASP A 286 -2.38 1.53 0.26
C ASP A 286 -2.06 0.02 0.34
N SER A 287 -0.91 -0.36 -0.22
CA SER A 287 -0.42 -1.74 -0.24
C SER A 287 -0.13 -2.34 1.14
N SER A 288 0.00 -1.50 2.19
CA SER A 288 0.25 -1.90 3.58
C SER A 288 -1.01 -1.80 4.46
N GLY A 289 -2.19 -1.55 3.87
CA GLY A 289 -3.45 -1.43 4.61
C GLY A 289 -3.61 -0.12 5.39
N ARG A 290 -2.73 0.87 5.16
CA ARG A 290 -2.87 2.23 5.71
C ARG A 290 -3.87 3.03 4.86
N SER A 291 -4.48 4.02 5.46
CA SER A 291 -5.31 4.98 4.73
C SER A 291 -4.47 5.66 3.66
N LEU A 292 -5.06 5.96 2.52
CA LEU A 292 -4.41 6.84 1.54
C LEU A 292 -4.07 8.18 2.19
N ALA A 293 -2.88 8.69 1.91
CA ALA A 293 -2.39 9.92 2.51
C ALA A 293 -3.30 11.10 2.14
N GLN A 294 -3.80 11.80 3.15
CA GLN A 294 -4.60 13.01 2.96
C GLN A 294 -3.69 14.24 3.07
N LEU A 295 -3.94 15.25 2.24
CA LEU A 295 -3.32 16.56 2.34
C LEU A 295 -3.80 17.31 3.59
N ASP A 296 -5.09 17.19 3.89
CA ASP A 296 -5.74 17.74 5.08
C ASP A 296 -6.50 16.62 5.81
N PRO A 297 -6.47 16.55 7.15
CA PRO A 297 -7.16 15.49 7.91
C PRO A 297 -8.67 15.37 7.64
N THR A 298 -9.30 16.44 7.15
CA THR A 298 -10.73 16.52 6.81
C THR A 298 -11.01 16.30 5.31
N GLN A 299 -9.98 16.08 4.49
CA GLN A 299 -10.12 15.89 3.04
C GLN A 299 -11.08 14.73 2.70
N GLY A 300 -11.02 13.64 3.46
CA GLY A 300 -11.96 12.53 3.33
C GLY A 300 -13.41 12.94 3.64
N ASP A 301 -13.61 13.67 4.74
CA ASP A 301 -14.93 14.13 5.19
C ASP A 301 -15.57 15.15 4.24
N HIS A 302 -14.74 15.94 3.54
CA HIS A 302 -15.18 16.85 2.48
C HIS A 302 -15.48 16.15 1.14
N GLY A 303 -15.37 14.82 1.08
CA GLY A 303 -15.64 14.04 -0.14
C GLY A 303 -14.56 14.16 -1.22
N LEU A 304 -13.38 14.70 -0.89
CA LEU A 304 -12.24 14.85 -1.81
C LEU A 304 -11.37 13.59 -1.91
N MET A 305 -11.74 12.55 -1.16
CA MET A 305 -11.25 11.16 -1.31
C MET A 305 -12.38 10.23 -1.76
N ALA A 306 -13.42 10.77 -2.41
CA ALA A 306 -14.56 9.97 -2.82
C ALA A 306 -14.28 9.11 -4.05
N TRP A 307 -14.94 7.96 -4.09
CA TRP A 307 -14.91 6.97 -5.15
C TRP A 307 -16.34 6.54 -5.49
N GLN A 308 -16.48 5.96 -6.68
CA GLN A 308 -17.71 5.38 -7.17
C GLN A 308 -17.46 3.93 -7.58
N ALA A 309 -18.39 3.04 -7.28
CA ALA A 309 -18.26 1.64 -7.65
C ALA A 309 -19.60 1.02 -8.04
N VAL A 310 -19.53 -0.02 -8.87
CA VAL A 310 -20.67 -0.88 -9.20
C VAL A 310 -20.34 -2.28 -8.74
N LEU A 311 -21.12 -2.80 -7.80
CA LEU A 311 -21.02 -4.19 -7.35
C LEU A 311 -22.16 -5.01 -7.93
N ARG A 312 -21.87 -6.27 -8.29
CA ARG A 312 -22.88 -7.27 -8.58
C ARG A 312 -23.00 -8.22 -7.39
N PHE A 313 -24.20 -8.29 -6.84
CA PHE A 313 -24.60 -9.31 -5.89
C PHE A 313 -25.12 -10.52 -6.67
N ASP A 314 -24.55 -11.69 -6.41
CA ASP A 314 -25.00 -12.97 -6.96
C ASP A 314 -25.30 -13.96 -5.82
N LEU A 315 -26.36 -14.76 -6.01
CA LEU A 315 -26.71 -15.84 -5.10
C LEU A 315 -26.29 -17.18 -5.70
N PHE A 316 -25.25 -17.80 -5.14
CA PHE A 316 -24.76 -19.11 -5.55
C PHE A 316 -25.54 -20.23 -4.89
N LYS A 317 -25.93 -21.23 -5.67
CA LYS A 317 -26.64 -22.42 -5.19
C LYS A 317 -25.68 -23.61 -5.12
N PRO A 318 -25.90 -24.55 -4.17
CA PRO A 318 -25.18 -25.82 -4.20
C PRO A 318 -25.44 -26.53 -5.55
N PRO A 319 -24.48 -27.31 -6.06
CA PRO A 319 -24.73 -28.11 -7.25
C PRO A 319 -25.95 -29.01 -7.02
N PRO A 320 -26.78 -29.28 -8.05
CA PRO A 320 -27.86 -30.24 -7.93
C PRO A 320 -27.26 -31.56 -7.44
N ARG A 321 -27.87 -32.18 -6.42
CA ARG A 321 -27.42 -33.48 -5.94
C ARG A 321 -27.42 -34.43 -7.14
N PRO A 322 -26.39 -35.27 -7.34
CA PRO A 322 -26.51 -36.37 -8.27
C PRO A 322 -27.80 -37.11 -7.93
N GLY A 323 -28.68 -37.28 -8.92
CA GLY A 323 -29.87 -38.10 -8.72
C GLY A 323 -29.46 -39.47 -8.16
N PRO A 324 -30.35 -40.19 -7.47
CA PRO A 324 -30.06 -41.54 -7.04
C PRO A 324 -29.52 -42.30 -8.25
N VAL A 325 -28.31 -42.86 -8.12
CA VAL A 325 -27.76 -43.77 -9.13
C VAL A 325 -28.83 -44.82 -9.33
N VAL A 326 -29.46 -44.83 -10.51
CA VAL A 326 -30.42 -45.86 -10.85
C VAL A 326 -29.61 -47.14 -10.79
N GLY A 327 -29.82 -47.91 -9.72
CA GLY A 327 -29.15 -49.18 -9.54
C GLY A 327 -29.39 -49.98 -10.81
N ILE A 328 -28.32 -50.33 -11.51
CA ILE A 328 -28.39 -51.32 -12.57
C ILE A 328 -28.93 -52.56 -11.88
N LYS A 329 -30.20 -52.88 -12.10
CA LYS A 329 -30.73 -54.20 -11.78
C LYS A 329 -29.94 -55.17 -12.65
N THR A 330 -28.92 -55.79 -12.07
CA THR A 330 -28.35 -56.99 -12.64
C THR A 330 -29.38 -58.09 -12.40
N ASP A 331 -30.27 -58.27 -13.38
CA ASP A 331 -31.11 -59.46 -13.46
C ASP A 331 -30.18 -60.66 -13.68
N HIS A 332 -29.62 -61.19 -12.58
CA HIS A 332 -29.03 -62.51 -12.61
C HIS A 332 -30.18 -63.51 -12.59
N PRO A 333 -30.34 -64.36 -13.62
CA PRO A 333 -31.30 -65.44 -13.56
C PRO A 333 -30.86 -66.43 -12.47
N PRO A 334 -31.80 -67.03 -11.73
CA PRO A 334 -31.46 -68.02 -10.72
C PRO A 334 -30.81 -69.22 -11.41
N THR A 335 -29.57 -69.52 -11.03
CA THR A 335 -28.91 -70.78 -11.38
C THR A 335 -29.61 -71.93 -10.68
N LEU A 336 -30.02 -72.93 -11.47
CA LEU A 336 -30.57 -74.21 -11.03
C LEU A 336 -29.54 -75.07 -10.30
#